data_AF-A0A969W1E8-F1
#
_entry.id   AF-A0A969W1E8-F1
#
_cell.length_a   1.000
_cell.length_b   1.000
_cell.length_c   1.000
_cell.angle_alpha   90.00
_cell.angle_beta   90.00
_cell.angle_gamma   90.00
#
_symmetry.space_group_name_H-M   'P 1'
#
loop_
_entity.id
_entity.type
_entity.pdbx_description
1 polymer ?
#
loop_
_entity_poly.entity_id
_entity_poly.type
_entity_poly.pdbx_seq_one_letter_code
_entity_poly.pdbx_strand_id
1 'polypeptide(L)'
;MVNKTKTSANVSFTHADFAALLDKYDYHFSPGDIVAGTVFSLEPRGALIDIGAKTAAYIPIQEMSINRIDQPDEVLQNNDTREFFILTDENEEGQLTLSIRRIEYMRAWERVRQLQQEDATVRSLIFATNRGGALVRIEGLRGFIPGSHISTRKAKEELVGEELPLKFLEVDEDRNRLVLSHRRALVERKMNKLEVGEVVIGVVRGIKPYGAFIDIGGVSGLLHISEISHDHIDTPHNVFNVNDEVKVMIIDLDAERGRISLSTKQLEAEPGDMVRDPQVVYAGAEEMAAKYREQMNTPPASMTVAITTEVAVEESVEVEMQEPVEVEV
;
A
#
# COMPACT_ATOMS: atom_id res chain seq x y z
N MET A 1 36.89 -21.03 79.67
CA MET A 1 36.13 -19.84 79.24
C MET A 1 35.49 -20.14 77.89
N VAL A 2 34.19 -20.45 77.89
CA VAL A 2 33.11 -19.63 77.29
C VAL A 2 32.94 -19.83 75.76
N ASN A 3 31.99 -20.71 75.41
CA ASN A 3 30.84 -20.48 74.51
C ASN A 3 31.08 -19.95 73.07
N LYS A 4 30.70 -20.74 72.07
CA LYS A 4 29.39 -20.60 71.39
C LYS A 4 29.21 -21.66 70.29
N THR A 5 28.28 -22.56 70.55
CA THR A 5 27.52 -23.37 69.59
C THR A 5 27.03 -22.50 68.42
N LYS A 6 27.34 -22.91 67.19
CA LYS A 6 26.70 -22.37 65.99
C LYS A 6 25.24 -22.84 66.00
N THR A 7 24.36 -21.92 66.40
CA THR A 7 22.91 -22.02 66.28
C THR A 7 22.53 -22.36 64.84
N SER A 8 21.92 -23.52 64.65
CA SER A 8 21.10 -23.82 63.49
C SER A 8 20.04 -22.74 63.35
N ALA A 9 20.15 -21.91 62.30
CA ALA A 9 19.09 -21.00 61.91
C ALA A 9 17.88 -21.84 61.48
N ASN A 10 16.99 -22.12 62.42
CA ASN A 10 15.62 -22.51 62.13
C ASN A 10 14.99 -21.34 61.37
N VAL A 11 15.02 -21.40 60.05
CA VAL A 11 14.10 -20.64 59.22
C VAL A 11 12.74 -21.30 59.42
N SER A 12 12.02 -20.87 60.46
CA SER A 12 10.63 -21.23 60.66
C SER A 12 9.82 -20.49 59.61
N PHE A 13 9.73 -21.05 58.40
CA PHE A 13 8.66 -20.70 57.46
C PHE A 13 7.34 -21.01 58.17
N THR A 14 6.72 -19.99 58.76
CA THR A 14 5.42 -20.15 59.38
C THR A 14 4.39 -20.35 58.27
N HIS A 15 3.37 -21.18 58.50
CA HIS A 15 2.25 -21.29 57.56
C HIS A 15 1.60 -19.92 57.29
N ALA A 16 1.71 -18.98 58.23
CA ALA A 16 1.26 -17.60 58.09
C ALA A 16 2.10 -16.79 57.09
N ASP A 17 3.44 -16.91 57.12
CA ASP A 17 4.31 -16.26 56.11
C ASP A 17 4.11 -16.85 54.71
N PHE A 18 3.85 -18.16 54.63
CA PHE A 18 3.54 -18.82 53.36
C PHE A 18 2.17 -18.38 52.82
N ALA A 19 1.15 -18.29 53.68
CA ALA A 19 -0.17 -17.78 53.31
C ALA A 19 -0.12 -16.30 52.87
N ALA A 20 0.65 -15.45 53.56
CA ALA A 20 0.80 -14.04 53.19
C ALA A 20 1.57 -13.84 51.87
N LEU A 21 2.47 -14.76 51.52
CA LEU A 21 3.10 -14.79 50.20
C LEU A 21 2.15 -15.32 49.13
N LEU A 22 1.26 -16.27 49.48
CA LEU A 22 0.25 -16.80 48.56
C LEU A 22 -0.84 -15.76 48.23
N ASP A 23 -1.32 -14.99 49.22
CA ASP A 23 -2.30 -13.91 49.03
C ASP A 23 -1.75 -12.78 48.15
N LYS A 24 -0.43 -12.55 48.15
CA LYS A 24 0.21 -11.62 47.19
C LYS A 24 0.17 -12.12 45.75
N TYR A 25 -0.07 -13.41 45.54
CA TYR A 25 -0.24 -14.06 44.24
C TYR A 25 -1.69 -14.50 43.99
N ASP A 26 -2.67 -14.05 44.80
CA ASP A 26 -4.06 -14.20 44.42
C ASP A 26 -4.27 -13.36 43.15
N TYR A 27 -4.32 -14.07 42.02
CA TYR A 27 -4.67 -13.54 40.71
C TYR A 27 -6.11 -12.98 40.81
N HIS A 28 -6.21 -11.73 41.23
CA HIS A 28 -7.45 -10.98 41.19
C HIS A 28 -7.69 -10.58 39.73
N PHE A 29 -8.35 -11.47 39.00
CA PHE A 29 -8.79 -11.20 37.65
C PHE A 29 -9.92 -10.17 37.69
N SER A 30 -9.65 -8.97 37.19
CA SER A 30 -10.67 -7.94 37.08
C SER A 30 -11.33 -8.00 35.70
N PRO A 31 -12.65 -7.71 35.58
CA PRO A 31 -13.28 -7.53 34.28
C PRO A 31 -12.53 -6.45 33.49
N GLY A 32 -12.04 -6.79 32.30
CA GLY A 32 -11.18 -5.92 31.50
C GLY A 32 -9.76 -6.42 31.28
N ASP A 33 -9.30 -7.39 32.06
CA ASP A 33 -7.94 -7.91 31.91
C ASP A 33 -7.83 -8.87 30.72
N ILE A 34 -6.63 -8.89 30.12
CA ILE A 34 -6.24 -9.86 29.09
C ILE A 34 -5.45 -10.97 29.79
N VAL A 35 -5.93 -12.20 29.65
CA VAL A 35 -5.35 -13.39 30.30
C VAL A 35 -5.01 -14.45 29.27
N ALA A 36 -3.91 -15.16 29.47
CA ALA A 36 -3.61 -16.35 28.68
C ALA A 36 -4.43 -17.53 29.23
N GLY A 37 -5.10 -18.26 28.35
CA GLY A 37 -5.87 -19.44 28.70
C GLY A 37 -5.62 -20.59 27.73
N THR A 38 -5.81 -21.81 28.21
CA THR A 38 -5.73 -23.04 27.42
C THR A 38 -7.12 -23.61 27.21
N VAL A 39 -7.48 -23.94 25.96
CA VAL A 39 -8.78 -24.54 25.64
C VAL A 39 -8.82 -25.96 26.18
N PHE A 40 -9.66 -26.20 27.19
CA PHE A 40 -9.82 -27.51 27.81
C PHE A 40 -10.81 -28.38 27.05
N SER A 41 -11.96 -27.80 26.68
CA SER A 41 -13.01 -28.52 25.95
C SER A 41 -13.78 -27.58 25.01
N LEU A 42 -13.98 -28.03 23.78
CA LEU A 42 -14.85 -27.39 22.79
C LEU A 42 -16.25 -28.01 22.87
N GLU A 43 -17.28 -27.17 22.97
CA GLU A 43 -18.68 -27.55 22.90
C GLU A 43 -19.36 -26.90 21.67
N PRO A 44 -20.49 -27.43 21.16
CA PRO A 44 -21.18 -26.83 20.01
C PRO A 44 -21.70 -25.40 20.25
N ARG A 45 -21.83 -24.97 21.51
CA ARG A 45 -22.37 -23.65 21.89
C ARG A 45 -21.32 -22.71 22.50
N GLY A 46 -20.10 -23.18 22.71
CA GLY A 46 -19.03 -22.42 23.34
C GLY A 46 -17.80 -23.28 23.63
N ALA A 47 -16.86 -22.78 24.41
CA ALA A 47 -15.72 -23.56 24.87
C ALA A 47 -15.39 -23.24 26.32
N LEU A 48 -14.85 -24.25 27.01
CA LEU A 48 -14.33 -24.13 28.36
C LEU A 48 -12.82 -23.95 28.27
N ILE A 49 -12.34 -22.88 28.88
CA ILE A 49 -10.95 -22.45 28.89
C ILE A 49 -10.46 -22.41 30.32
N ASP A 50 -9.29 -22.99 30.54
CA ASP A 50 -8.56 -22.85 31.79
C ASP A 50 -7.64 -21.63 31.69
N ILE A 51 -7.91 -20.61 32.52
CA ILE A 51 -7.09 -19.38 32.61
C ILE A 51 -6.20 -19.39 33.86
N GLY A 52 -6.06 -20.53 34.55
CA GLY A 52 -5.33 -20.62 35.82
C GLY A 52 -6.07 -19.98 37.01
N ALA A 53 -7.37 -19.71 36.86
CA ALA A 53 -8.24 -19.26 37.95
C ALA A 53 -8.79 -20.45 38.75
N LYS A 54 -9.40 -20.16 39.91
CA LYS A 54 -10.11 -21.18 40.71
C LYS A 54 -11.31 -21.79 39.98
N THR A 55 -11.84 -21.09 38.97
CA THR A 55 -12.99 -21.55 38.19
C THR A 55 -12.71 -21.50 36.69
N ALA A 56 -13.25 -22.49 35.97
CA ALA A 56 -13.15 -22.56 34.51
C ALA A 56 -13.89 -21.39 33.86
N ALA A 57 -13.33 -20.88 32.77
CA ALA A 57 -13.88 -19.78 32.02
C ALA A 57 -14.64 -20.30 30.79
N TYR A 58 -15.74 -19.65 30.43
CA TYR A 58 -16.60 -20.02 29.32
C TYR A 58 -16.54 -18.94 28.23
N ILE A 59 -16.29 -19.36 26.99
CA ILE A 59 -16.40 -18.50 25.81
C ILE A 59 -17.61 -18.93 24.98
N PRO A 60 -18.60 -18.06 24.75
CA PRO A 60 -19.70 -18.38 23.84
C PRO A 60 -19.25 -18.25 22.37
N ILE A 61 -19.86 -19.01 21.45
CA ILE A 61 -19.49 -18.99 20.02
C ILE A 61 -19.57 -17.59 19.37
N GLN A 62 -20.41 -16.71 19.90
CA GLN A 62 -20.55 -15.32 19.45
C GLN A 62 -19.33 -14.42 19.78
N GLU A 63 -18.54 -14.83 20.76
CA GLU A 63 -17.36 -14.10 21.26
C GLU A 63 -16.04 -14.77 20.83
N MET A 64 -16.11 -15.90 20.10
CA MET A 64 -14.94 -16.63 19.60
C MET A 64 -14.23 -15.92 18.43
N SER A 65 -14.95 -15.22 17.55
CA SER A 65 -14.34 -14.48 16.45
C SER A 65 -15.17 -13.28 15.99
N ILE A 66 -14.50 -12.38 15.26
CA ILE A 66 -15.15 -11.26 14.55
C ILE A 66 -16.05 -11.76 13.39
N ASN A 67 -15.65 -12.85 12.75
CA ASN A 67 -16.45 -13.47 11.72
C ASN A 67 -17.59 -14.30 12.33
N ARG A 68 -18.74 -14.31 11.66
CA ARG A 68 -19.81 -15.26 12.00
C ARG A 68 -19.35 -16.64 11.57
N ILE A 69 -19.11 -17.51 12.55
CA ILE A 69 -18.62 -18.86 12.35
C ILE A 69 -19.71 -19.81 12.82
N ASP A 70 -19.93 -20.86 12.04
CA ASP A 70 -20.93 -21.88 12.33
C ASP A 70 -20.35 -23.03 13.17
N GLN A 71 -19.02 -23.17 13.24
CA GLN A 71 -18.30 -24.20 14.01
C GLN A 71 -17.08 -23.66 14.79
N PRO A 72 -16.98 -23.91 16.11
CA PRO A 72 -15.88 -23.41 16.96
C PRO A 72 -14.50 -24.02 16.63
N ASP A 73 -14.46 -25.20 16.00
CA ASP A 73 -13.23 -25.92 15.60
C ASP A 73 -12.39 -25.19 14.54
N GLU A 74 -12.96 -24.23 13.79
CA GLU A 74 -12.21 -23.48 12.77
C GLU A 74 -11.28 -22.42 13.38
N VAL A 75 -11.54 -22.01 14.62
CA VAL A 75 -10.82 -20.91 15.29
C VAL A 75 -9.87 -21.43 16.35
N LEU A 76 -10.36 -22.36 17.17
CA LEU A 76 -9.68 -22.89 18.33
C LEU A 76 -9.47 -24.39 18.17
N GLN A 77 -8.23 -24.82 18.38
CA GLN A 77 -7.92 -26.23 18.52
C GLN A 77 -7.98 -26.59 20.01
N ASN A 78 -8.39 -27.82 20.32
CA ASN A 78 -8.29 -28.34 21.68
C ASN A 78 -6.84 -28.22 22.16
N ASN A 79 -6.65 -27.72 23.39
CA ASN A 79 -5.36 -27.46 24.01
C ASN A 79 -4.53 -26.31 23.39
N ASP A 80 -5.13 -25.46 22.56
CA ASP A 80 -4.47 -24.23 22.08
C ASP A 80 -4.40 -23.19 23.21
N THR A 81 -3.27 -22.48 23.30
CA THR A 81 -3.04 -21.43 24.30
C THR A 81 -3.19 -20.07 23.62
N ARG A 82 -4.18 -19.29 24.06
CA ARG A 82 -4.43 -17.95 23.50
C ARG A 82 -4.70 -16.91 24.58
N GLU A 83 -4.62 -15.66 24.17
CA GLU A 83 -5.02 -14.52 25.00
C GLU A 83 -6.52 -14.30 24.86
N PHE A 84 -7.18 -14.10 26.00
CA PHE A 84 -8.62 -13.91 26.14
C PHE A 84 -8.89 -12.65 26.96
N PHE A 85 -9.95 -11.94 26.60
CA PHE A 85 -10.41 -10.78 27.35
C PHE A 85 -11.53 -11.18 28.31
N ILE A 86 -11.46 -10.78 29.58
CA ILE A 86 -12.50 -11.06 30.57
C ILE A 86 -13.65 -10.07 30.40
N LEU A 87 -14.83 -10.54 30.00
CA LEU A 87 -16.04 -9.73 29.80
C LEU A 87 -16.76 -9.45 31.12
N THR A 88 -17.02 -10.52 31.88
CA THR A 88 -17.81 -10.47 33.12
C THR A 88 -17.17 -11.39 34.15
N ASP A 89 -17.12 -10.91 35.38
CA ASP A 89 -16.80 -11.72 36.54
C ASP A 89 -17.99 -12.63 36.92
N GLU A 90 -17.65 -13.88 37.22
CA GLU A 90 -18.44 -14.90 37.91
C GLU A 90 -19.97 -14.87 37.66
N ASN A 91 -20.43 -15.62 36.66
CA ASN A 91 -21.86 -15.89 36.50
C ASN A 91 -22.41 -16.74 37.68
N GLU A 92 -23.73 -16.96 37.75
CA GLU A 92 -24.38 -17.78 38.82
C GLU A 92 -23.82 -19.21 38.96
N GLU A 93 -23.10 -19.70 37.93
CA GLU A 93 -22.45 -21.02 37.89
C GLU A 93 -20.94 -20.97 38.24
N GLY A 94 -20.42 -19.81 38.68
CA GLY A 94 -19.00 -19.61 38.98
C GLY A 94 -18.11 -19.37 37.75
N GLN A 95 -18.65 -19.45 36.53
CA GLN A 95 -17.87 -19.37 35.30
C GLN A 95 -17.58 -17.92 34.89
N LEU A 96 -16.35 -17.65 34.49
CA LEU A 96 -15.91 -16.37 33.94
C LEU A 96 -16.24 -16.30 32.44
N THR A 97 -16.87 -15.22 31.97
CA THR A 97 -17.16 -15.09 30.53
C THR A 97 -15.98 -14.45 29.81
N LEU A 98 -15.44 -15.12 28.81
CA LEU A 98 -14.31 -14.64 28.00
C LEU A 98 -14.72 -14.23 26.59
N SER A 99 -13.90 -13.37 25.97
CA SER A 99 -14.02 -12.98 24.57
C SER A 99 -12.65 -12.94 23.89
N ILE A 100 -12.53 -13.65 22.76
CA ILE A 100 -11.42 -13.49 21.82
C ILE A 100 -11.71 -12.31 20.88
N ARG A 101 -12.98 -12.12 20.55
CA ARG A 101 -13.43 -11.13 19.56
C ARG A 101 -12.90 -9.73 19.82
N ARG A 102 -12.82 -9.28 21.08
CA ARG A 102 -12.26 -7.96 21.41
C ARG A 102 -10.77 -7.84 21.08
N ILE A 103 -9.99 -8.89 21.35
CA ILE A 103 -8.54 -8.93 21.06
C ILE A 103 -8.31 -8.98 19.56
N GLU A 104 -9.04 -9.83 18.84
CA GLU A 104 -9.00 -9.85 17.37
C GLU A 104 -9.33 -8.47 16.82
N TYR A 105 -10.30 -7.77 17.40
CA TYR A 105 -10.74 -6.46 16.92
C TYR A 105 -9.62 -5.43 17.01
N MET A 106 -8.97 -5.33 18.17
CA MET A 106 -7.83 -4.44 18.38
C MET A 106 -6.67 -4.79 17.44
N ARG A 107 -6.32 -6.08 17.33
CA ARG A 107 -5.26 -6.55 16.43
C ARG A 107 -5.60 -6.30 14.96
N ALA A 108 -6.85 -6.41 14.55
CA ALA A 108 -7.28 -6.12 13.18
C ALA A 108 -7.11 -4.62 12.86
N TRP A 109 -7.45 -3.73 13.80
CA TRP A 109 -7.23 -2.28 13.62
C TRP A 109 -5.75 -1.92 13.56
N GLU A 110 -4.95 -2.49 14.44
CA GLU A 110 -3.50 -2.30 14.43
C GLU A 110 -2.89 -2.73 13.09
N ARG A 111 -3.27 -3.91 12.58
CA ARG A 111 -2.84 -4.39 11.25
C ARG A 111 -3.31 -3.49 10.12
N VAL A 112 -4.56 -3.02 10.15
CA VAL A 112 -5.06 -2.11 9.11
C VAL A 112 -4.33 -0.77 9.13
N ARG A 113 -4.02 -0.24 10.31
CA ARG A 113 -3.21 0.98 10.47
C ARG A 113 -1.80 0.78 9.91
N GLN A 114 -1.18 -0.36 10.21
CA GLN A 114 0.13 -0.70 9.67
C GLN A 114 0.09 -0.81 8.13
N LEU A 115 -0.89 -1.52 7.58
CA LEU A 115 -1.06 -1.67 6.13
C LEU A 115 -1.32 -0.33 5.42
N GLN A 116 -2.01 0.60 6.09
CA GLN A 116 -2.18 1.96 5.58
C GLN A 116 -0.85 2.71 5.55
N GLN A 117 -0.04 2.60 6.60
CA GLN A 117 1.27 3.26 6.69
C GLN A 117 2.28 2.69 5.68
N GLU A 118 2.23 1.38 5.44
CA GLU A 118 3.04 0.69 4.44
C GLU A 118 2.50 0.86 3.01
N ASP A 119 1.35 1.53 2.86
CA ASP A 119 0.68 1.79 1.58
C ASP A 119 0.42 0.49 0.77
N ALA A 120 0.15 -0.60 1.49
CA ALA A 120 0.05 -1.95 0.94
C ALA A 120 -1.27 -2.19 0.17
N THR A 121 -1.21 -2.99 -0.89
CA THR A 121 -2.40 -3.46 -1.60
C THR A 121 -2.95 -4.72 -0.97
N VAL A 122 -4.19 -4.66 -0.50
CA VAL A 122 -4.90 -5.81 0.12
C VAL A 122 -5.95 -6.34 -0.83
N ARG A 123 -6.12 -7.66 -0.88
CA ARG A 123 -7.21 -8.29 -1.65
C ARG A 123 -8.40 -8.55 -0.74
N SER A 124 -9.60 -8.20 -1.19
CA SER A 124 -10.82 -8.41 -0.43
C SER A 124 -12.00 -8.70 -1.33
N LEU A 125 -12.91 -9.52 -0.80
CA LEU A 125 -14.21 -9.81 -1.40
C LEU A 125 -15.22 -8.70 -1.08
N ILE A 126 -16.09 -8.38 -2.03
CA ILE A 126 -17.26 -7.51 -1.84
C ILE A 126 -18.42 -8.34 -1.33
N PHE A 127 -18.92 -8.01 -0.14
CA PHE A 127 -20.06 -8.70 0.47
C PHE A 127 -21.40 -8.15 -0.04
N ALA A 128 -21.49 -6.84 -0.24
CA ALA A 128 -22.72 -6.20 -0.69
C ALA A 128 -22.41 -4.89 -1.44
N THR A 129 -23.30 -4.50 -2.35
CA THR A 129 -23.21 -3.22 -3.06
C THR A 129 -24.48 -2.41 -2.86
N ASN A 130 -24.33 -1.14 -2.50
CA ASN A 130 -25.40 -0.15 -2.40
C ASN A 130 -25.27 0.89 -3.53
N ARG A 131 -26.30 1.72 -3.75
CA ARG A 131 -26.28 2.77 -4.80
C ARG A 131 -25.06 3.71 -4.71
N GLY A 132 -24.56 3.97 -3.50
CA GLY A 132 -23.42 4.86 -3.23
C GLY A 132 -22.03 4.19 -3.19
N GLY A 133 -21.93 2.86 -3.10
CA GLY A 133 -20.64 2.18 -2.94
C GLY A 133 -20.75 0.70 -2.57
N ALA A 134 -19.61 0.04 -2.42
CA ALA A 134 -19.51 -1.37 -2.06
C ALA A 134 -19.03 -1.55 -0.60
N LEU A 135 -19.55 -2.57 0.07
CA LEU A 135 -19.14 -2.99 1.40
C LEU A 135 -18.20 -4.19 1.25
N VAL A 136 -17.01 -4.07 1.82
CA VAL A 136 -15.98 -5.11 1.83
C VAL A 136 -15.67 -5.52 3.26
N ARG A 137 -15.09 -6.71 3.43
CA ARG A 137 -14.62 -7.18 4.73
C ARG A 137 -13.13 -7.48 4.66
N ILE A 138 -12.35 -6.76 5.45
CA ILE A 138 -10.90 -6.91 5.52
C ILE A 138 -10.54 -7.26 6.94
N GLU A 139 -9.88 -8.41 7.14
CA GLU A 139 -9.38 -8.83 8.45
C GLU A 139 -10.47 -8.85 9.55
N GLY A 140 -11.73 -9.13 9.16
CA GLY A 140 -12.89 -9.11 10.05
C GLY A 140 -13.58 -7.75 10.18
N LEU A 141 -12.92 -6.65 9.80
CA LEU A 141 -13.47 -5.31 9.85
C LEU A 141 -14.30 -4.97 8.60
N ARG A 142 -15.30 -4.10 8.78
CA ARG A 142 -16.18 -3.64 7.69
C ARG A 142 -15.56 -2.42 7.02
N GLY A 143 -15.33 -2.51 5.72
CA GLY A 143 -14.87 -1.42 4.88
C GLY A 143 -15.90 -0.98 3.85
N PHE A 144 -15.74 0.26 3.40
CA PHE A 144 -16.59 0.90 2.41
C PHE A 144 -15.73 1.40 1.24
N ILE A 145 -16.11 1.03 0.03
CA ILE A 145 -15.54 1.55 -1.20
C ILE A 145 -16.56 2.50 -1.83
N PRO A 146 -16.26 3.80 -1.93
CA PRO A 146 -17.14 4.73 -2.62
C PRO A 146 -17.25 4.37 -4.11
N GLY A 147 -18.45 4.49 -4.68
CA GLY A 147 -18.69 4.10 -6.08
C GLY A 147 -17.79 4.81 -7.11
N SER A 148 -17.37 6.04 -6.83
CA SER A 148 -16.44 6.81 -7.70
C SER A 148 -15.03 6.22 -7.77
N HIS A 149 -14.67 5.35 -6.81
CA HIS A 149 -13.38 4.68 -6.74
C HIS A 149 -13.43 3.22 -7.24
N ILE A 150 -14.59 2.76 -7.72
CA ILE A 150 -14.75 1.47 -8.39
C ILE A 150 -14.61 1.72 -9.90
N SER A 151 -13.43 1.46 -10.44
CA SER A 151 -13.11 1.73 -11.85
C SER A 151 -13.67 0.69 -12.84
N THR A 152 -14.63 -0.14 -12.42
CA THR A 152 -15.22 -1.16 -13.29
C THR A 152 -16.44 -0.62 -14.03
N ARG A 153 -16.43 -0.75 -15.36
CA ARG A 153 -17.53 -0.36 -16.28
C ARG A 153 -18.72 -1.35 -16.24
N LYS A 154 -18.66 -2.40 -15.42
CA LYS A 154 -19.70 -3.43 -15.25
C LYS A 154 -20.79 -2.99 -14.27
N ALA A 155 -21.94 -3.65 -14.33
CA ALA A 155 -23.04 -3.42 -13.41
C ALA A 155 -22.60 -3.65 -11.96
N LYS A 156 -22.98 -2.74 -11.06
CA LYS A 156 -22.63 -2.73 -9.62
C LYS A 156 -23.06 -4.00 -8.86
N GLU A 157 -23.98 -4.76 -9.43
CA GLU A 157 -24.55 -6.00 -8.85
C GLU A 157 -23.71 -7.24 -9.15
N GLU A 158 -22.91 -7.26 -10.22
CA GLU A 158 -22.05 -8.41 -10.59
C GLU A 158 -20.69 -8.42 -9.87
N LEU A 159 -20.36 -7.34 -9.14
CA LEU A 159 -19.10 -7.22 -8.40
C LEU A 159 -19.13 -7.92 -7.03
N VAL A 160 -20.29 -8.44 -6.61
CA VAL A 160 -20.44 -9.14 -5.33
C VAL A 160 -19.72 -10.48 -5.42
N GLY A 161 -18.78 -10.73 -4.49
CA GLY A 161 -17.98 -11.95 -4.47
C GLY A 161 -16.72 -11.93 -5.35
N GLU A 162 -16.41 -10.85 -6.06
CA GLU A 162 -15.13 -10.72 -6.78
C GLU A 162 -14.02 -10.24 -5.83
N GLU A 163 -12.83 -10.84 -5.93
CA GLU A 163 -11.64 -10.39 -5.20
C GLU A 163 -10.98 -9.23 -5.93
N LEU A 164 -11.07 -8.03 -5.36
CA LEU A 164 -10.42 -6.85 -5.92
C LEU A 164 -9.21 -6.45 -5.08
N PRO A 165 -8.11 -6.01 -5.70
CA PRO A 165 -7.05 -5.32 -4.99
C PRO A 165 -7.54 -3.92 -4.57
N LEU A 166 -7.37 -3.60 -3.31
CA LEU A 166 -7.81 -2.38 -2.67
C LEU A 166 -6.64 -1.75 -1.91
N LYS A 167 -6.61 -0.43 -1.91
CA LYS A 167 -5.69 0.35 -1.08
C LYS A 167 -6.50 1.14 -0.06
N PHE A 168 -5.94 1.35 1.12
CA PHE A 168 -6.56 2.19 2.14
C PHE A 168 -6.53 3.65 1.69
N LEU A 169 -7.68 4.33 1.84
CA LEU A 169 -7.77 5.77 1.65
C LEU A 169 -7.80 6.45 3.02
N GLU A 170 -8.68 5.98 3.89
CA GLU A 170 -8.91 6.54 5.21
C GLU A 170 -9.27 5.40 6.17
N VAL A 171 -8.71 5.48 7.37
CA VAL A 171 -8.91 4.51 8.45
C VAL A 171 -9.34 5.32 9.67
N ASP A 172 -10.59 5.15 10.09
CA ASP A 172 -11.16 5.81 11.26
C ASP A 172 -11.59 4.72 12.25
N GLU A 173 -10.80 4.58 13.31
CA GLU A 173 -11.00 3.60 14.39
C GLU A 173 -12.18 3.99 15.28
N ASP A 174 -12.36 5.28 15.59
CA ASP A 174 -13.42 5.76 16.47
C ASP A 174 -14.82 5.52 15.87
N ARG A 175 -14.94 5.69 14.54
CA ARG A 175 -16.19 5.49 13.81
C ARG A 175 -16.35 4.09 13.25
N ASN A 176 -15.41 3.19 13.52
CA ASN A 176 -15.33 1.86 12.93
C ASN A 176 -15.49 1.88 11.40
N ARG A 177 -14.90 2.89 10.74
CA ARG A 177 -15.08 3.16 9.31
C ARG A 177 -13.76 3.05 8.58
N LEU A 178 -13.69 2.07 7.70
CA LEU A 178 -12.57 1.91 6.76
C LEU A 178 -13.02 2.35 5.37
N VAL A 179 -12.32 3.29 4.76
CA VAL A 179 -12.57 3.71 3.38
C VAL A 179 -11.45 3.19 2.50
N LEU A 180 -11.84 2.42 1.49
CA LEU A 180 -10.92 1.77 0.56
C LEU A 180 -11.13 2.26 -0.87
N SER A 181 -10.08 2.18 -1.67
CA SER A 181 -10.08 2.61 -3.05
C SER A 181 -9.51 1.52 -3.95
N HIS A 182 -10.32 1.06 -4.91
CA HIS A 182 -9.86 0.17 -5.97
C HIS A 182 -9.05 0.94 -7.03
N ARG A 183 -9.46 2.19 -7.34
CA ARG A 183 -8.77 3.05 -8.30
C ARG A 183 -7.30 3.27 -7.96
N ARG A 184 -6.95 3.53 -6.68
CA ARG A 184 -5.53 3.72 -6.28
C ARG A 184 -4.69 2.47 -6.54
N ALA A 185 -5.22 1.28 -6.24
CA ALA A 185 -4.53 0.02 -6.49
C ALA A 185 -4.31 -0.26 -7.99
N LEU A 186 -5.24 0.15 -8.86
CA LEU A 186 -5.08 0.04 -10.31
C LEU A 186 -4.03 1.02 -10.84
N VAL A 187 -4.02 2.25 -10.34
CA VAL A 187 -3.04 3.28 -10.73
C VAL A 187 -1.63 2.80 -10.41
N GLU A 188 -1.39 2.34 -9.19
CA GLU A 188 -0.07 1.88 -8.75
C GLU A 188 0.43 0.67 -9.54
N ARG A 189 -0.43 -0.34 -9.78
CA ARG A 189 -0.07 -1.49 -10.64
C ARG A 189 0.31 -1.08 -12.06
N LYS A 190 -0.30 -0.02 -12.58
CA LYS A 190 0.00 0.48 -13.92
C LYS A 190 1.24 1.37 -13.91
N MET A 191 1.42 2.19 -12.88
CA MET A 191 2.64 2.99 -12.69
C MET A 191 3.87 2.10 -12.57
N ASN A 192 3.80 0.99 -11.84
CA ASN A 192 4.91 0.03 -11.77
C ASN A 192 5.26 -0.66 -13.10
N LYS A 193 4.38 -0.56 -14.11
CA LYS A 193 4.64 -1.09 -15.46
C LYS A 193 5.18 -0.04 -16.42
N LEU A 194 5.04 1.24 -16.09
CA LEU A 194 5.37 2.35 -16.97
C LEU A 194 6.73 2.92 -16.56
N GLU A 195 7.65 2.97 -17.51
CA GLU A 195 8.97 3.57 -17.31
C GLU A 195 9.02 4.97 -17.94
N VAL A 196 9.84 5.85 -17.37
CA VAL A 196 10.11 7.16 -17.96
C VAL A 196 10.80 6.97 -19.32
N GLY A 197 10.30 7.64 -20.35
CA GLY A 197 10.72 7.47 -21.74
C GLY A 197 9.92 6.44 -22.54
N GLU A 198 8.97 5.72 -21.92
CA GLU A 198 8.08 4.83 -22.67
C GLU A 198 7.04 5.61 -23.47
N VAL A 199 6.80 5.15 -24.70
CA VAL A 199 5.76 5.66 -25.61
C VAL A 199 4.48 4.88 -25.36
N VAL A 200 3.43 5.59 -24.96
CA VAL A 200 2.13 5.01 -24.64
C VAL A 200 1.02 5.67 -25.46
N ILE A 201 0.00 4.89 -25.78
CA ILE A 201 -1.22 5.39 -26.42
C ILE A 201 -2.20 5.76 -25.32
N GLY A 202 -2.72 6.99 -25.36
CA GLY A 202 -3.69 7.49 -24.39
C GLY A 202 -4.86 8.22 -25.05
N VAL A 203 -6.00 8.28 -24.36
CA VAL A 203 -7.22 8.91 -24.86
C VAL A 203 -7.42 10.27 -24.21
N VAL A 204 -7.63 11.33 -24.99
CA VAL A 204 -7.89 12.68 -24.45
C VAL A 204 -9.26 12.72 -23.76
N ARG A 205 -9.30 12.85 -22.43
CA ARG A 205 -10.58 13.01 -21.71
C ARG A 205 -11.09 14.44 -21.69
N GLY A 206 -10.21 15.42 -21.79
CA GLY A 206 -10.61 16.82 -21.70
C GLY A 206 -9.44 17.78 -21.93
N ILE A 207 -9.76 18.92 -22.51
CA ILE A 207 -8.79 19.94 -22.90
C ILE A 207 -9.07 21.18 -22.05
N LYS A 208 -8.00 21.78 -21.51
CA LYS A 208 -8.05 23.06 -20.80
C LYS A 208 -7.05 24.02 -21.43
N PRO A 209 -7.16 25.34 -21.15
CA PRO A 209 -6.26 26.33 -21.74
C PRO A 209 -4.77 26.11 -21.43
N TYR A 210 -4.46 25.44 -20.32
CA TYR A 210 -3.08 25.16 -19.90
C TYR A 210 -2.58 23.76 -20.29
N GLY A 211 -3.41 22.90 -20.88
CA GLY A 211 -2.99 21.56 -21.30
C GLY A 211 -4.13 20.58 -21.57
N ALA A 212 -3.78 19.38 -22.05
CA ALA A 212 -4.70 18.29 -22.32
C ALA A 212 -4.58 17.19 -21.25
N PHE A 213 -5.72 16.66 -20.79
CA PHE A 213 -5.78 15.52 -19.88
C PHE A 213 -5.96 14.25 -20.69
N ILE A 214 -4.96 13.38 -20.65
CA ILE A 214 -4.92 12.13 -21.40
C ILE A 214 -5.05 10.98 -20.41
N ASP A 215 -5.98 10.08 -20.65
CA ASP A 215 -6.18 8.87 -19.85
C ASP A 215 -5.37 7.72 -20.47
N ILE A 216 -4.34 7.30 -19.75
CA ILE A 216 -3.49 6.18 -20.13
C ILE A 216 -3.95 4.99 -19.30
N GLY A 217 -4.97 4.31 -19.79
CA GLY A 217 -5.49 3.10 -19.17
C GLY A 217 -5.87 3.25 -17.68
N GLY A 218 -6.37 4.39 -17.22
CA GLY A 218 -6.82 4.59 -15.83
C GLY A 218 -5.88 5.45 -14.96
N VAL A 219 -4.70 5.80 -15.47
CA VAL A 219 -3.85 6.87 -14.92
C VAL A 219 -4.07 8.14 -15.74
N SER A 220 -4.20 9.29 -15.07
CA SER A 220 -4.38 10.57 -15.76
C SER A 220 -3.02 11.21 -16.00
N GLY A 221 -2.67 11.37 -17.27
CA GLY A 221 -1.54 12.18 -17.70
C GLY A 221 -1.97 13.63 -17.99
N LEU A 222 -1.05 14.56 -17.74
CA LEU A 222 -1.17 15.96 -18.13
C LEU A 222 -0.14 16.24 -19.22
N LEU A 223 -0.64 16.68 -20.37
CA LEU A 223 0.17 17.21 -21.47
C LEU A 223 0.12 18.73 -21.38
N HIS A 224 1.23 19.36 -21.01
CA HIS A 224 1.32 20.82 -20.93
C HIS A 224 1.29 21.43 -22.34
N ILE A 225 0.71 22.63 -22.52
CA ILE A 225 0.64 23.27 -23.86
C ILE A 225 2.01 23.43 -24.50
N SER A 226 3.01 23.70 -23.68
CA SER A 226 4.38 23.85 -24.14
C SER A 226 4.93 22.56 -24.69
N GLU A 227 4.44 21.38 -24.28
CA GLU A 227 4.96 20.04 -24.62
C GLU A 227 4.17 19.36 -25.74
N ILE A 228 3.21 20.09 -26.34
CA ILE A 228 2.38 19.63 -27.47
C ILE A 228 3.17 19.65 -28.79
N SER A 229 3.85 20.75 -29.10
CA SER A 229 4.68 20.86 -30.31
C SER A 229 5.72 21.96 -30.14
N HIS A 230 6.69 22.03 -31.06
CA HIS A 230 7.71 23.10 -31.09
C HIS A 230 7.14 24.44 -31.56
N ASP A 231 6.00 24.44 -32.26
CA ASP A 231 5.30 25.64 -32.69
C ASP A 231 4.41 26.23 -31.59
N HIS A 232 4.28 27.56 -31.56
CA HIS A 232 3.46 28.27 -30.58
C HIS A 232 1.98 28.02 -30.87
N ILE A 233 1.35 27.14 -30.09
CA ILE A 233 -0.07 26.84 -30.19
C ILE A 233 -0.83 27.71 -29.18
N ASP A 234 -1.53 28.74 -29.68
CA ASP A 234 -2.36 29.62 -28.85
C ASP A 234 -3.63 28.94 -28.32
N THR A 235 -4.09 27.87 -28.98
CA THR A 235 -5.29 27.14 -28.52
C THR A 235 -5.17 25.63 -28.79
N PRO A 236 -5.09 24.79 -27.73
CA PRO A 236 -4.96 23.34 -27.87
C PRO A 236 -6.19 22.65 -28.50
N HIS A 237 -7.31 23.37 -28.70
CA HIS A 237 -8.49 22.90 -29.42
C HIS A 237 -8.27 22.67 -30.92
N ASN A 238 -7.24 23.29 -31.51
CA ASN A 238 -6.96 23.12 -32.94
C ASN A 238 -6.20 21.82 -33.26
N VAL A 239 -5.58 21.20 -32.25
CA VAL A 239 -4.68 20.05 -32.43
C VAL A 239 -5.29 18.74 -31.94
N PHE A 240 -6.08 18.79 -30.84
CA PHE A 240 -6.70 17.59 -30.28
C PHE A 240 -8.20 17.76 -30.12
N ASN A 241 -8.94 16.67 -30.38
CA ASN A 241 -10.35 16.56 -30.06
C ASN A 241 -10.55 15.78 -28.76
N VAL A 242 -11.67 16.02 -28.07
CA VAL A 242 -12.05 15.21 -26.91
C VAL A 242 -12.37 13.78 -27.40
N ASN A 243 -11.81 12.78 -26.71
CA ASN A 243 -11.80 11.35 -27.04
C ASN A 243 -10.86 10.92 -28.17
N ASP A 244 -9.92 11.77 -28.58
CA ASP A 244 -8.90 11.38 -29.55
C ASP A 244 -7.83 10.47 -28.94
N GLU A 245 -7.28 9.55 -29.74
CA GLU A 245 -6.19 8.65 -29.34
C GLU A 245 -4.85 9.25 -29.75
N VAL A 246 -4.00 9.55 -28.77
CA VAL A 246 -2.72 10.23 -29.00
C VAL A 246 -1.58 9.37 -28.46
N LYS A 247 -0.52 9.21 -29.27
CA LYS A 247 0.74 8.61 -28.83
C LYS A 247 1.57 9.67 -28.11
N VAL A 248 1.94 9.39 -26.87
CA VAL A 248 2.64 10.32 -25.98
C VAL A 248 3.79 9.61 -25.27
N MET A 249 4.87 10.34 -24.99
CA MET A 249 5.99 9.85 -24.21
C MET A 249 5.89 10.32 -22.77
N ILE A 250 6.25 9.46 -21.83
CA ILE A 250 6.29 9.78 -20.40
C ILE A 250 7.60 10.52 -20.08
N ILE A 251 7.51 11.79 -19.64
CA ILE A 251 8.69 12.55 -19.19
C ILE A 251 8.95 12.34 -17.71
N ASP A 252 7.88 12.38 -16.91
CA ASP A 252 7.98 12.37 -15.46
C ASP A 252 6.76 11.66 -14.85
N LEU A 253 6.99 10.95 -13.75
CA LEU A 253 6.01 10.10 -13.10
C LEU A 253 5.90 10.46 -11.62
N ASP A 254 4.77 11.05 -11.24
CA ASP A 254 4.40 11.37 -9.85
C ASP A 254 3.58 10.21 -9.28
N ALA A 255 4.27 9.26 -8.65
CA ALA A 255 3.70 8.03 -8.11
C ALA A 255 2.69 8.28 -6.97
N GLU A 256 2.85 9.34 -6.18
CA GLU A 256 1.99 9.60 -5.02
C GLU A 256 0.60 10.05 -5.43
N ARG A 257 0.52 10.93 -6.44
CA ARG A 257 -0.76 11.53 -6.87
C ARG A 257 -1.38 10.83 -8.06
N GLY A 258 -0.72 9.83 -8.63
CA GLY A 258 -1.25 9.12 -9.79
C GLY A 258 -1.23 9.97 -11.05
N ARG A 259 -0.25 10.87 -11.20
CA ARG A 259 -0.15 11.80 -12.33
C ARG A 259 1.12 11.55 -13.12
N ILE A 260 1.01 11.69 -14.43
CA ILE A 260 2.11 11.49 -15.36
C ILE A 260 2.23 12.76 -16.21
N SER A 261 3.43 13.30 -16.33
CA SER A 261 3.72 14.40 -17.26
C SER A 261 4.08 13.81 -18.61
N LEU A 262 3.36 14.24 -19.64
CA LEU A 262 3.47 13.68 -20.99
C LEU A 262 4.05 14.70 -21.96
N SER A 263 4.71 14.20 -23.01
CA SER A 263 5.18 15.00 -24.15
C SER A 263 4.85 14.33 -25.46
N THR A 264 4.51 15.14 -26.46
CA THR A 264 4.48 14.73 -27.88
C THR A 264 5.72 15.22 -28.62
N LYS A 265 6.44 16.24 -28.12
CA LYS A 265 7.65 16.79 -28.75
C LYS A 265 8.75 15.76 -29.02
N GLN A 266 8.99 14.85 -28.08
CA GLN A 266 10.09 13.88 -28.19
C GLN A 266 9.83 12.76 -29.21
N LEU A 267 8.59 12.68 -29.71
CA LEU A 267 8.16 11.72 -30.73
C LEU A 267 8.18 12.30 -32.16
N GLU A 268 8.28 13.62 -32.30
CA GLU A 268 8.38 14.28 -33.61
C GLU A 268 9.83 14.20 -34.12
N ALA A 269 10.06 13.50 -35.23
CA ALA A 269 11.39 13.41 -35.85
C ALA A 269 11.80 14.71 -36.58
N GLU A 270 10.83 15.49 -37.05
CA GLU A 270 11.02 16.86 -37.55
C GLU A 270 9.91 17.80 -37.02
N PRO A 271 10.21 19.10 -36.80
CA PRO A 271 9.22 20.06 -36.30
C PRO A 271 8.04 20.24 -37.28
N GLY A 272 6.81 20.00 -36.83
CA GLY A 272 5.58 20.30 -37.58
C GLY A 272 4.90 19.10 -38.27
N ASP A 273 5.37 17.87 -38.05
CA ASP A 273 4.76 16.66 -38.65
C ASP A 273 3.36 16.35 -38.11
N MET A 274 3.06 16.65 -36.83
CA MET A 274 1.70 16.51 -36.31
C MET A 274 0.69 17.47 -36.93
N VAL A 275 1.15 18.62 -37.46
CA VAL A 275 0.30 19.63 -38.10
C VAL A 275 0.08 19.33 -39.58
N ARG A 276 1.04 18.66 -40.24
CA ARG A 276 1.02 18.41 -41.68
C ARG A 276 0.34 17.09 -42.06
N ASP A 277 0.67 15.98 -41.40
CA ASP A 277 0.10 14.66 -41.73
C ASP A 277 0.14 13.68 -40.53
N PRO A 278 -0.93 13.64 -39.72
CA PRO A 278 -1.01 12.76 -38.54
C PRO A 278 -0.79 11.27 -38.86
N GLN A 279 -1.16 10.83 -40.07
CA GLN A 279 -1.13 9.40 -40.45
C GLN A 279 0.28 8.82 -40.65
N VAL A 280 1.27 9.63 -41.01
CA VAL A 280 2.66 9.17 -41.23
C VAL A 280 3.35 8.91 -39.89
N VAL A 281 3.06 9.74 -38.88
CA VAL A 281 3.56 9.60 -37.51
C VAL A 281 2.98 8.35 -36.83
N TYR A 282 1.72 8.02 -37.09
CA TYR A 282 1.10 6.80 -36.54
C TYR A 282 1.73 5.51 -37.08
N ALA A 283 2.14 5.50 -38.35
CA ALA A 283 2.74 4.34 -39.02
C ALA A 283 4.24 4.16 -38.73
N GLY A 284 5.01 5.26 -38.61
CA GLY A 284 6.46 5.20 -38.32
C GLY A 284 6.82 4.98 -36.85
N ALA A 285 5.86 5.18 -35.93
CA ALA A 285 6.11 5.14 -34.49
C ALA A 285 6.51 3.76 -33.95
N GLU A 286 6.06 2.65 -34.56
CA GLU A 286 6.45 1.30 -34.11
C GLU A 286 7.91 0.97 -34.49
N GLU A 287 8.37 1.43 -35.66
CA GLU A 287 9.74 1.20 -36.12
C GLU A 287 10.77 2.09 -35.40
N MET A 288 10.42 3.34 -35.09
CA MET A 288 11.31 4.23 -34.34
C MET A 288 11.39 3.85 -32.86
N ALA A 289 10.29 3.40 -32.24
CA ALA A 289 10.29 2.92 -30.86
C ALA A 289 11.14 1.64 -30.69
N ALA A 290 11.17 0.77 -31.71
CA ALA A 290 12.04 -0.40 -31.74
C ALA A 290 13.53 0.00 -31.83
N LYS A 291 13.87 0.96 -32.71
CA LYS A 291 15.26 1.45 -32.86
C LYS A 291 15.79 2.16 -31.61
N TYR A 292 14.94 2.92 -30.91
CA TYR A 292 15.33 3.57 -29.65
C TYR A 292 15.52 2.59 -28.50
N ARG A 293 14.67 1.55 -28.39
CA ARG A 293 14.84 0.47 -27.41
C ARG A 293 16.14 -0.32 -27.63
N GLU A 294 16.57 -0.50 -28.87
CA GLU A 294 17.86 -1.14 -29.18
C GLU A 294 19.06 -0.25 -28.84
N GLN A 295 18.97 1.06 -29.05
CA GLN A 295 20.03 2.00 -28.67
C GLN A 295 20.19 2.14 -27.15
N MET A 296 19.10 2.11 -26.38
CA MET A 296 19.18 2.20 -24.91
C MET A 296 19.61 0.88 -24.25
N ASN A 297 19.40 -0.27 -24.89
CA ASN A 297 19.79 -1.57 -24.34
C ASN A 297 21.25 -1.97 -24.68
N THR A 298 21.98 -1.11 -25.38
CA THR A 298 23.43 -1.31 -25.62
C THR A 298 24.19 -0.53 -24.54
N PRO A 299 24.87 -1.19 -23.58
CA PRO A 299 25.64 -0.49 -22.55
C PRO A 299 26.80 0.30 -23.20
N PRO A 300 27.17 1.49 -22.68
CA PRO A 300 28.27 2.26 -23.25
C PRO A 300 29.59 1.59 -22.86
N ALA A 301 30.17 0.81 -23.76
CA ALA A 301 31.52 0.29 -23.60
C ALA A 301 32.36 0.48 -24.87
N SER A 302 33.38 1.31 -24.71
CA SER A 302 34.59 1.47 -25.51
C SER A 302 34.48 2.03 -26.93
N MET A 303 34.86 3.31 -27.08
CA MET A 303 35.76 3.72 -28.16
C MET A 303 36.84 4.64 -27.59
N THR A 304 37.84 4.00 -26.98
CA THR A 304 39.21 4.52 -26.94
C THR A 304 39.90 4.16 -28.26
N VAL A 305 40.30 5.21 -28.97
CA VAL A 305 41.55 5.39 -29.76
C VAL A 305 41.81 4.53 -31.01
N ALA A 306 41.93 5.24 -32.16
CA ALA A 306 43.07 5.25 -33.12
C ALA A 306 42.59 5.98 -34.40
N ILE A 307 42.89 7.26 -34.64
CA ILE A 307 44.13 7.82 -35.23
C ILE A 307 44.68 6.97 -36.39
N THR A 308 44.60 7.50 -37.63
CA THR A 308 45.74 7.82 -38.55
C THR A 308 45.19 8.26 -39.93
N THR A 309 45.42 9.53 -40.32
CA THR A 309 46.26 10.04 -41.45
C THR A 309 45.49 10.20 -42.77
N GLU A 310 45.62 11.25 -43.58
CA GLU A 310 46.76 12.10 -43.99
C GLU A 310 46.29 13.56 -44.27
N VAL A 311 46.90 14.62 -43.71
CA VAL A 311 48.05 15.46 -44.18
C VAL A 311 47.76 16.36 -45.39
N ALA A 312 47.80 17.69 -45.18
CA ALA A 312 48.66 18.66 -45.90
C ALA A 312 48.35 20.13 -45.48
N VAL A 313 49.23 20.80 -44.69
CA VAL A 313 50.21 21.91 -45.02
C VAL A 313 49.50 23.29 -45.08
N GLU A 314 49.86 24.41 -44.42
CA GLU A 314 51.11 25.14 -44.04
C GLU A 314 50.90 25.95 -42.73
N GLU A 315 51.85 25.94 -41.78
CA GLU A 315 52.80 27.05 -41.41
C GLU A 315 52.13 28.43 -41.17
N SER A 316 52.44 29.25 -40.15
CA SER A 316 53.35 29.20 -39.00
C SER A 316 53.07 30.44 -38.12
N VAL A 317 53.13 30.25 -36.79
CA VAL A 317 53.78 31.09 -35.75
C VAL A 317 53.61 32.62 -35.76
N GLU A 318 53.02 33.15 -34.69
CA GLU A 318 53.74 34.04 -33.76
C GLU A 318 53.09 34.09 -32.36
N VAL A 319 53.95 34.05 -31.35
CA VAL A 319 53.69 34.07 -29.91
C VAL A 319 54.14 35.44 -29.41
N GLU A 320 53.34 36.11 -28.58
CA GLU A 320 53.88 37.06 -27.60
C GLU A 320 53.30 36.75 -26.21
N MET A 321 54.25 36.43 -25.33
CA MET A 321 54.10 36.39 -23.88
C MET A 321 54.06 37.82 -23.35
N GLN A 322 53.22 38.09 -22.35
CA GLN A 322 53.58 39.07 -21.32
C GLN A 322 53.04 38.67 -19.94
N GLU A 323 53.93 38.89 -18.98
CA GLU A 323 54.06 38.42 -17.60
C GLU A 323 53.06 39.01 -16.58
N PRO A 324 53.06 38.50 -15.32
CA PRO A 324 52.01 38.74 -14.32
C PRO A 324 52.24 40.01 -13.51
N VAL A 325 51.18 40.57 -12.94
CA VAL A 325 51.28 41.64 -11.94
C VAL A 325 50.95 41.07 -10.56
N GLU A 326 51.97 41.09 -9.70
CA GLU A 326 51.95 40.76 -8.28
C GLU A 326 51.49 41.97 -7.42
N VAL A 327 51.28 41.69 -6.14
CA VAL A 327 50.50 42.41 -5.12
C VAL A 327 51.34 43.44 -4.33
N GLU A 328 50.64 44.25 -3.52
CA GLU A 328 51.05 45.17 -2.42
C GLU A 328 51.18 46.66 -2.82
N VAL A 329 50.61 47.63 -2.09
CA VAL A 329 50.50 47.84 -0.62
C VAL A 329 49.15 48.44 -0.23
#